data_AF-A0A851N4N2-F1
#
_entry.id   AF-A0A851N4N2-F1
#
_cell.length_a   1.000
_cell.length_b   1.000
_cell.length_c   1.000
_cell.angle_alpha   90.00
_cell.angle_beta   90.00
_cell.angle_gamma   90.00
#
_symmetry.space_group_name_H-M   'P 1'
#
loop_
_entity.id
_entity.type
_entity.pdbx_description
1 polymer ?
#
loop_
_entity_poly.entity_id
_entity_poly.type
_entity_poly.pdbx_seq_one_letter_code
_entity_poly.pdbx_strand_id
1 'polypeptide(L)'
;ALAQSSGEGFSVCQDVKDFAPEQLSVKVVGRKVVLVGQKETQSTDEKGSFSYKYEVLKREWDVPEEVDAEALTCSLSKEGQLRIEAPKLALPAAPERNVPIQ
;
A
#
# COMPACT_ATOMS: atom_id res chain seq x y z
N ALA A 1 -0.53 -9.39 7.39
CA ALA A 1 -1.48 -9.89 6.38
C ALA A 1 -0.67 -10.33 5.17
N LEU A 2 -0.96 -11.48 4.59
CA LEU A 2 -0.14 -12.05 3.51
C LEU A 2 -0.40 -11.27 2.21
N ALA A 3 0.67 -10.78 1.58
CA ALA A 3 0.59 -10.24 0.23
C ALA A 3 0.20 -11.37 -0.75
N GLN A 4 -0.74 -11.11 -1.65
CA GLN A 4 -1.10 -12.09 -2.68
C GLN A 4 -0.19 -11.87 -3.88
N SER A 5 0.75 -12.78 -4.08
CA SER A 5 1.53 -12.87 -5.33
C SER A 5 0.75 -13.68 -6.35
N SER A 6 -0.32 -13.10 -6.90
CA SER A 6 -0.79 -13.49 -8.23
C SER A 6 0.38 -13.26 -9.20
N GLY A 7 0.54 -14.04 -10.26
CA GLY A 7 1.75 -14.08 -11.10
C GLY A 7 2.28 -12.75 -11.67
N GLU A 8 1.59 -11.63 -11.43
CA GLU A 8 1.78 -10.28 -11.96
C GLU A 8 2.55 -9.31 -11.03
N GLY A 9 2.76 -9.60 -9.73
CA GLY A 9 3.50 -8.69 -8.85
C GLY A 9 3.12 -8.75 -7.36
N PHE A 10 3.38 -7.64 -6.66
CA PHE A 10 2.93 -7.40 -5.28
C PHE A 10 1.60 -6.65 -5.32
N SER A 11 0.61 -7.13 -4.57
CA SER A 11 -0.64 -6.40 -4.36
C SER A 11 -1.18 -6.64 -2.96
N VAL A 12 -1.54 -5.55 -2.27
CA VAL A 12 -2.23 -5.58 -0.98
C VAL A 12 -3.41 -4.62 -0.98
N CYS A 13 -4.50 -5.03 -0.34
CA CYS A 13 -5.67 -4.21 -0.09
C CYS A 13 -5.90 -4.07 1.40
N GLN A 14 -6.18 -2.86 1.87
CA GLN A 14 -6.46 -2.57 3.27
C GLN A 14 -7.69 -1.68 3.39
N ASP A 15 -8.67 -2.09 4.20
CA ASP A 15 -9.79 -1.23 4.62
C ASP A 15 -9.24 -0.12 5.52
N VAL A 16 -9.49 1.13 5.13
CA VAL A 16 -9.06 2.36 5.81
C VAL A 16 -10.21 3.37 5.92
N LYS A 17 -11.48 2.94 5.81
CA LYS A 17 -12.65 3.83 5.74
C LYS A 17 -12.82 4.80 6.92
N ASP A 18 -12.23 4.48 8.06
CA ASP A 18 -12.29 5.31 9.26
C ASP A 18 -11.33 6.52 9.22
N PHE A 19 -10.42 6.56 8.24
CA PHE A 19 -9.39 7.58 8.05
C PHE A 19 -9.60 8.35 6.75
N ALA A 20 -9.42 9.67 6.80
CA ALA A 20 -9.37 10.50 5.60
C ALA A 20 -8.04 10.30 4.84
N PRO A 21 -7.98 10.55 3.52
CA PRO A 21 -6.76 10.36 2.74
C PRO A 21 -5.54 11.10 3.31
N GLU A 22 -5.76 12.30 3.87
CA GLU A 22 -4.70 13.16 4.43
C GLU A 22 -4.17 12.65 5.77
N GLN A 23 -4.93 11.75 6.42
CA GLN A 23 -4.55 11.09 7.67
C GLN A 23 -3.75 9.81 7.44
N LEU A 24 -3.60 9.40 6.18
CA LEU A 24 -2.90 8.18 5.78
C LEU A 24 -1.53 8.52 5.16
N SER A 25 -0.56 7.66 5.42
CA SER A 25 0.76 7.73 4.81
C SER A 25 1.25 6.34 4.46
N VAL A 26 1.66 6.16 3.20
CA VAL A 26 2.34 4.95 2.72
C VAL A 26 3.79 5.31 2.45
N LYS A 27 4.71 4.50 2.98
CA LYS A 27 6.15 4.67 2.77
C LYS A 27 6.80 3.32 2.52
N VAL A 28 7.87 3.33 1.74
CA VAL A 28 8.76 2.17 1.60
C VAL A 28 9.97 2.41 2.49
N VAL A 29 10.27 1.45 3.37
CA VAL A 29 11.45 1.46 4.24
C VAL A 29 12.23 0.18 4.00
N GLY A 30 13.34 0.27 3.30
CA GLY A 30 14.06 -0.89 2.80
C GLY A 30 13.17 -1.70 1.85
N ARG A 31 12.85 -2.94 2.21
CA ARG A 31 11.98 -3.86 1.45
C ARG A 31 10.62 -4.07 2.11
N LYS A 32 10.13 -3.09 2.86
CA LYS A 32 8.82 -3.12 3.51
C LYS A 32 7.97 -1.95 3.08
N VAL A 33 6.69 -2.20 2.84
CA VAL A 33 5.65 -1.17 2.73
C VAL A 33 5.07 -0.94 4.11
N VAL A 34 5.06 0.31 4.55
CA VAL A 34 4.52 0.74 5.84
C VAL A 34 3.35 1.68 5.58
N LEU A 35 2.15 1.30 6.01
CA LEU A 35 0.97 2.15 6.08
C LEU A 35 0.78 2.63 7.50
N VAL A 36 0.67 3.95 7.66
CA VAL A 36 0.31 4.61 8.92
C VAL A 36 -0.94 5.45 8.71
N GLY A 37 -1.93 5.29 9.58
CA GLY A 37 -3.08 6.18 9.70
C GLY A 37 -3.08 6.86 11.06
N GLN A 38 -3.31 8.17 11.11
CA GLN A 38 -3.39 8.95 12.34
C GLN A 38 -4.57 9.91 12.28
N LYS A 39 -5.55 9.71 13.16
CA LYS A 39 -6.77 10.52 13.22
C LYS A 39 -6.94 11.12 14.60
N GLU A 40 -7.12 12.42 14.63
CA GLU A 40 -7.50 13.17 15.82
C GLU A 40 -8.96 13.62 15.67
N THR A 41 -9.76 13.46 16.72
CA THR A 41 -11.15 13.93 16.74
C THR A 41 -11.40 14.65 18.06
N GLN A 42 -11.83 15.90 17.93
CA GLN A 42 -12.23 16.74 19.04
C GLN A 42 -13.73 16.97 18.94
N SER A 43 -14.42 16.84 20.06
CA SER A 43 -15.86 17.08 20.14
C SER A 43 -16.19 17.74 21.46
N THR A 44 -17.14 18.66 21.42
CA THR A 44 -17.68 19.32 22.60
C THR A 44 -19.18 19.06 22.60
N ASP A 45 -19.71 18.53 23.70
CA ASP A 45 -21.15 18.32 23.83
C ASP A 45 -21.89 19.64 24.13
N GLU A 46 -23.22 19.60 24.05
CA GLU A 46 -24.08 20.77 24.34
C GLU A 46 -23.98 21.28 25.78
N LYS A 47 -23.41 20.48 26.69
CA LYS A 47 -23.19 20.79 28.11
C LYS A 47 -21.76 21.30 28.38
N GLY A 48 -20.92 21.41 27.36
CA GLY A 48 -19.55 21.91 27.45
C GLY A 48 -18.50 20.84 27.77
N SER A 49 -18.85 19.55 27.78
CA SER A 49 -17.86 18.48 27.99
C SER A 49 -16.99 18.33 26.74
N PHE A 50 -15.68 18.47 26.90
CA PHE A 50 -14.70 18.26 25.84
C PHE A 50 -14.25 16.79 25.81
N SER A 51 -14.25 16.20 24.62
CA SER A 51 -13.73 14.86 24.34
C SER A 51 -12.70 14.92 23.23
N TYR A 52 -11.56 14.27 23.47
CA TYR A 52 -10.46 14.13 22.54
C TYR A 52 -10.18 12.65 22.28
N LYS A 53 -10.10 12.26 21.01
CA LYS A 53 -9.78 10.90 20.59
C LYS A 53 -8.62 10.93 19.60
N TYR A 54 -7.63 10.07 19.81
CA TYR A 54 -6.51 9.85 18.90
C TYR A 54 -6.45 8.38 18.48
N GLU A 55 -6.55 8.11 17.18
CA GLU A 55 -6.61 6.77 16.60
C GLU A 55 -5.41 6.54 15.69
N VAL A 56 -4.77 5.38 15.82
CA VAL A 56 -3.59 5.01 15.02
C VAL A 56 -3.78 3.65 14.37
N LEU A 57 -3.57 3.60 13.05
CA LEU A 57 -3.42 2.37 12.28
C LEU A 57 -1.96 2.21 11.87
N LYS A 58 -1.39 1.03 12.06
CA LYS A 58 -0.07 0.66 11.52
C LYS A 58 -0.15 -0.71 10.87
N ARG A 59 0.27 -0.79 9.61
CA ARG A 59 0.36 -2.05 8.85
C ARG A 59 1.66 -2.09 8.08
N GLU A 60 2.24 -3.28 8.04
CA GLU A 60 3.50 -3.52 7.34
C GLU A 60 3.41 -4.79 6.52
N TRP A 61 4.02 -4.75 5.34
CA TRP A 61 4.12 -5.88 4.43
C TRP A 61 5.52 -5.95 3.85
N ASP A 62 6.10 -7.15 3.87
CA ASP A 62 7.37 -7.43 3.19
C ASP A 62 7.15 -7.50 1.68
N VAL A 63 8.05 -6.87 0.93
CA VAL A 63 8.07 -6.85 -0.53
C VAL A 63 9.03 -7.93 -1.02
N PRO A 64 8.57 -8.96 -1.75
CA PRO A 64 9.41 -10.06 -2.27
C PRO A 64 10.43 -9.59 -3.30
N GLU A 65 11.69 -10.03 -3.23
CA GLU A 65 12.84 -9.52 -4.01
C GLU A 65 12.58 -9.37 -5.52
N GLU A 66 11.77 -10.25 -6.08
CA GLU A 66 11.31 -10.26 -7.46
C GLU A 66 10.39 -9.08 -7.86
N VAL A 67 9.98 -8.23 -6.92
CA VAL A 67 9.09 -7.07 -7.12
C VAL A 67 9.89 -5.77 -7.21
N ASP A 68 9.53 -4.97 -8.20
CA ASP A 68 10.06 -3.62 -8.38
C ASP A 68 9.42 -2.65 -7.37
N ALA A 69 10.11 -2.42 -6.25
CA ALA A 69 9.61 -1.54 -5.20
C ALA A 69 9.61 -0.05 -5.58
N GLU A 70 10.39 0.35 -6.59
CA GLU A 70 10.44 1.73 -7.08
C GLU A 70 9.21 2.04 -7.95
N ALA A 71 8.68 1.03 -8.64
CA ALA A 71 7.45 1.12 -9.44
C ALA A 71 6.16 0.96 -8.61
N LEU A 72 6.24 1.08 -7.29
CA LEU A 72 5.09 0.92 -6.41
C LEU A 72 4.11 2.08 -6.54
N THR A 73 2.84 1.73 -6.67
CA THR A 73 1.72 2.67 -6.78
C THR A 73 0.73 2.44 -5.65
N CYS A 74 0.01 3.51 -5.31
CA CYS A 74 -1.01 3.48 -4.28
C CYS A 74 -2.25 4.23 -4.75
N SER A 75 -3.42 3.63 -4.54
CA SER A 75 -4.72 4.23 -4.84
C SER A 75 -5.71 3.97 -3.72
N LEU A 76 -6.65 4.89 -3.53
CA LEU A 76 -7.71 4.79 -2.53
C LEU A 76 -9.08 4.85 -3.23
N SER A 77 -9.91 3.84 -3.03
CA SER A 77 -11.27 3.82 -3.57
C SER A 77 -12.21 4.72 -2.76
N LYS A 78 -13.35 5.08 -3.34
CA LYS A 78 -14.38 5.90 -2.66
C LYS A 78 -14.99 5.19 -1.45
N GLU A 79 -14.94 3.87 -1.44
CA GLU A 79 -15.43 3.00 -0.37
C GLU A 79 -14.41 2.81 0.77
N GLY A 80 -13.27 3.52 0.71
CA GLY A 80 -12.25 3.46 1.76
C GLY A 80 -11.34 2.24 1.66
N GLN A 81 -11.15 1.66 0.46
CA GLN A 81 -10.20 0.57 0.25
C GLN A 81 -8.89 1.12 -0.33
N LEU A 82 -7.80 1.03 0.44
CA LEU A 82 -6.46 1.38 -0.02
C LEU A 82 -5.85 0.17 -0.74
N ARG A 83 -5.42 0.36 -1.98
CA ARG A 83 -4.67 -0.60 -2.77
C ARG A 83 -3.24 -0.13 -2.92
N ILE A 84 -2.30 -1.02 -2.68
CA ILE A 84 -0.87 -0.80 -2.90
C ILE A 84 -0.37 -1.94 -3.79
N GLU A 85 0.24 -1.58 -4.91
CA GLU A 85 0.65 -2.57 -5.91
C GLU A 85 1.94 -2.19 -6.61
N ALA A 86 2.70 -3.20 -7.02
CA ALA A 86 3.96 -3.04 -7.72
C ALA A 86 4.18 -4.23 -8.66
N PRO A 87 4.66 -4.01 -9.89
CA PRO A 87 4.95 -5.10 -10.82
C PRO A 87 6.19 -5.90 -10.38
N LYS A 88 6.38 -7.06 -10.99
CA LYS A 88 7.67 -7.76 -10.91
C LYS A 88 8.76 -6.98 -11.63
N LEU A 89 10.00 -7.15 -11.17
CA LEU A 89 11.18 -6.70 -11.90
C LEU A 89 11.15 -7.29 -13.31
N ALA A 90 11.32 -6.43 -14.31
CA ALA A 90 11.38 -6.87 -15.70
C ALA A 90 12.56 -7.83 -15.90
N LEU A 91 12.31 -8.97 -16.53
CA LEU A 91 13.40 -9.83 -16.99
C LEU A 91 14.22 -9.06 -18.04
N PRO A 92 15.56 -9.23 -18.07
CA PRO A 92 16.37 -8.70 -19.15
C PRO A 92 15.80 -9.17 -20.49
N ALA A 93 15.78 -8.28 -21.49
CA ALA A 93 15.38 -8.66 -22.83
C ALA A 93 16.19 -9.89 -23.27
N ALA A 94 15.48 -10.96 -23.68
CA ALA A 94 16.15 -12.14 -24.17
C ALA A 94 17.01 -11.74 -25.38
N PRO A 95 18.28 -12.19 -25.45
CA PRO A 95 19.13 -11.87 -26.58
C PRO A 95 18.46 -12.41 -27.85
N GLU A 96 18.25 -11.54 -28.83
CA GLU A 96 17.75 -11.94 -30.14
C GLU A 96 18.82 -12.82 -30.81
N ARG A 97 18.42 -14.02 -31.25
CA ARG A 97 19.28 -14.90 -32.05
C ARG A 97 18.54 -15.41 -33.27
N ASN A 98 19.21 -15.40 -34.41
CA ASN A 98 18.71 -16.03 -35.63
C ASN A 98 18.74 -17.55 -35.46
N VAL A 99 17.63 -18.24 -35.78
CA VAL A 99 17.54 -19.70 -35.77
C VAL A 99 17.43 -20.18 -37.22
N PRO A 100 18.33 -21.05 -37.70
CA PRO A 100 18.27 -21.54 -39.08
C PRO A 100 17.05 -22.45 -39.28
N ILE A 101 16.42 -22.33 -40.45
CA ILE A 101 15.34 -23.22 -40.89
C ILE A 101 15.98 -24.50 -41.47
N GLN A 102 15.51 -25.67 -41.04
CA GLN A 102 15.90 -26.99 -41.57
C GLN A 102 14.76 -27.60 -42.40
#